data_AF-A0A3M6T648-F1
#
_entry.id   AF-A0A3M6T648-F1
#
_cell.length_a   1.000
_cell.length_b   1.000
_cell.length_c   1.000
_cell.angle_alpha   90.00
_cell.angle_beta   90.00
_cell.angle_gamma   90.00
#
_symmetry.space_group_name_H-M   'P 1'
#
loop_
_entity.id
_entity.type
_entity.pdbx_description
1 polymer ?
#
loop_
_entity_poly.entity_id
_entity_poly.type
_entity_poly.pdbx_seq_one_letter_code
_entity_poly.pdbx_strand_id
1 'polypeptide(L)'
;PVIELCPVTYGNIGCYKDFHLGRRPVTDKLSIEGDFACPSSDVADFEEWNDKMYDRVYKCGEKAQEGGYKYFALDDCGAKKENLFANQKIQPSPCWMAKESSVNKNGLSDQCVTDGMEKCTSASKNCVGASKQAMCAYNIVERPKYGK
;
A
#
# COMPACT_ATOMS: atom_id res chain seq x y z
N PRO A 1 18.34 7.41 12.52
CA PRO A 1 17.11 8.14 12.15
C PRO A 1 16.02 7.90 13.20
N VAL A 2 15.48 8.96 13.80
CA VAL A 2 14.37 8.85 14.73
C VAL A 2 13.17 8.37 13.93
N ILE A 3 12.73 7.12 14.14
CA ILE A 3 11.47 6.64 13.60
C ILE A 3 10.40 7.45 14.33
N GLU A 4 9.90 8.52 13.72
CA GLU A 4 8.71 9.20 14.24
C GLU A 4 7.62 8.14 14.41
N LEU A 5 7.13 8.01 15.64
CA LEU A 5 6.03 7.13 15.99
C LEU A 5 4.83 7.53 15.15
N CYS A 6 4.55 6.75 14.11
CA CYS A 6 3.35 6.83 13.29
C CYS A 6 2.10 7.04 14.19
N PRO A 7 1.48 8.23 14.19
CA PRO A 7 0.34 8.50 15.07
C PRO A 7 -0.90 7.73 14.59
N VAL A 8 -0.95 7.38 13.31
CA VAL A 8 -1.99 6.56 12.71
C VAL A 8 -1.83 5.12 13.17
N THR A 9 -2.91 4.53 13.68
CA THR A 9 -2.95 3.10 13.95
C THR A 9 -3.75 2.44 12.84
N TYR A 10 -3.17 1.42 12.19
CA TYR A 10 -3.83 0.65 11.15
C TYR A 10 -3.47 -0.83 11.28
N GLY A 11 -4.36 -1.70 10.79
CA GLY A 11 -4.14 -3.14 10.72
C GLY A 11 -4.07 -3.60 9.27
N ASN A 12 -3.14 -4.49 8.95
CA ASN A 12 -3.17 -5.24 7.69
C ASN A 12 -4.37 -6.20 7.74
N ILE A 13 -5.28 -6.08 6.76
CA ILE A 13 -6.46 -6.93 6.66
C ILE A 13 -6.40 -7.90 5.48
N GLY A 14 -5.28 -7.94 4.76
CA GLY A 14 -4.96 -8.97 3.78
C GLY A 14 -4.66 -8.47 2.36
N CYS A 15 -4.30 -9.43 1.52
CA CYS A 15 -4.05 -9.26 0.11
C CYS A 15 -5.24 -9.72 -0.73
N TYR A 16 -5.72 -8.85 -1.62
CA TYR A 16 -6.95 -9.08 -2.38
C TYR A 16 -6.76 -8.81 -3.86
N LYS A 17 -7.57 -9.48 -4.68
CA LYS A 17 -7.57 -9.25 -6.12
C LYS A 17 -8.14 -7.88 -6.47
N ASP A 18 -7.50 -7.19 -7.40
CA ASP A 18 -7.91 -5.89 -7.87
C ASP A 18 -8.20 -5.88 -9.37
N PHE A 19 -9.49 -5.97 -9.72
CA PHE A 19 -9.92 -5.84 -11.10
C PHE A 19 -10.25 -4.37 -11.37
N HIS A 20 -9.23 -3.61 -11.82
CA HIS A 20 -9.31 -2.19 -12.19
C HIS A 20 -10.45 -1.81 -13.15
N LEU A 21 -11.10 -2.78 -13.80
CA LEU A 21 -12.20 -2.62 -14.77
C LEU A 21 -13.55 -2.34 -14.08
N GLY A 22 -13.64 -1.24 -13.33
CA GLY A 22 -14.89 -0.77 -12.70
C GLY A 22 -15.38 -1.62 -11.51
N ARG A 23 -14.62 -2.65 -11.11
CA ARG A 23 -14.90 -3.52 -9.97
C ARG A 23 -13.83 -3.39 -8.88
N ARG A 24 -13.14 -2.25 -8.82
CA ARG A 24 -12.16 -2.00 -7.78
C ARG A 24 -12.85 -1.97 -6.40
N PRO A 25 -12.31 -2.68 -5.40
CA PRO A 25 -12.85 -2.67 -4.03
C PRO A 25 -12.82 -1.32 -3.29
N VAL A 26 -11.86 -0.46 -3.62
CA VAL A 26 -11.60 0.86 -3.00
C VAL A 26 -11.51 1.91 -4.09
N THR A 27 -12.43 2.87 -4.12
CA THR A 27 -12.64 3.72 -5.31
C THR A 27 -11.90 5.04 -5.26
N ASP A 28 -11.60 5.55 -4.07
CA ASP A 28 -11.14 6.92 -3.92
C ASP A 28 -9.62 6.95 -4.01
N LYS A 29 -9.11 7.48 -5.13
CA LYS A 29 -7.69 7.57 -5.43
C LYS A 29 -7.10 8.84 -4.83
N LEU A 30 -6.06 8.71 -4.02
CA LEU A 30 -5.21 9.83 -3.63
C LEU A 30 -3.81 9.69 -4.22
N SER A 31 -3.36 10.76 -4.87
CA SER A 31 -1.98 10.89 -5.33
C SER A 31 -1.11 11.34 -4.17
N ILE A 32 -0.14 10.50 -3.80
CA ILE A 32 0.92 10.87 -2.88
C ILE A 32 2.21 11.02 -3.68
N GLU A 33 2.86 12.16 -3.56
CA GLU A 33 4.14 12.46 -4.21
C GLU A 33 5.27 11.57 -3.66
N GLY A 34 6.33 11.42 -4.44
CA GLY A 34 7.50 10.62 -4.09
C GLY A 34 7.65 9.37 -4.96
N ASP A 35 8.90 8.97 -5.16
CA ASP A 35 9.26 7.80 -5.95
C ASP A 35 9.06 6.53 -5.11
N PHE A 36 8.15 5.67 -5.56
CA PHE A 36 7.89 4.37 -4.95
C PHE A 36 7.77 3.32 -6.05
N ALA A 37 8.73 2.39 -6.09
CA ALA A 37 8.83 1.31 -7.05
C ALA A 37 9.29 0.03 -6.35
N CYS A 38 8.84 -1.14 -6.80
CA CYS A 38 9.44 -2.41 -6.38
C CYS A 38 10.93 -2.47 -6.86
N PRO A 39 11.85 -3.00 -6.04
CA PRO A 39 13.28 -3.06 -6.32
C PRO A 39 13.62 -4.03 -7.45
N SER A 40 14.75 -3.80 -8.10
CA SER A 40 15.33 -4.69 -9.11
C SER A 40 16.32 -5.64 -8.45
N SER A 41 15.87 -6.81 -7.99
CA SER A 41 16.64 -8.01 -7.59
C SER A 41 17.88 -7.91 -6.66
N ASP A 42 18.37 -6.73 -6.30
CA ASP A 42 19.57 -6.52 -5.49
C ASP A 42 19.24 -6.35 -4.00
N VAL A 43 20.08 -6.89 -3.11
CA VAL A 43 19.85 -6.85 -1.65
C VAL A 43 19.94 -5.43 -1.07
N ALA A 44 20.85 -4.59 -1.59
CA ALA A 44 20.94 -3.19 -1.17
C ALA A 44 19.67 -2.41 -1.54
N ASP A 45 19.04 -2.76 -2.67
CA ASP A 45 17.76 -2.21 -3.09
C ASP A 45 16.61 -2.62 -2.14
N PHE A 46 16.74 -3.73 -1.38
CA PHE A 46 15.71 -4.19 -0.45
C PHE A 46 15.62 -3.38 0.84
N GLU A 47 16.75 -2.94 1.42
CA GLU A 47 16.72 -2.07 2.61
C GLU A 47 16.05 -0.73 2.29
N GLU A 48 16.47 -0.09 1.19
CA GLU A 48 15.86 1.16 0.72
C GLU A 48 14.38 0.96 0.36
N TRP A 49 14.05 -0.18 -0.24
CA TRP A 49 12.66 -0.52 -0.54
C TRP A 49 11.80 -0.70 0.70
N ASN A 50 12.31 -1.40 1.74
CA ASN A 50 11.58 -1.57 3.00
C ASN A 50 11.20 -0.21 3.59
N ASP A 51 12.17 0.70 3.68
CA ASP A 51 11.96 2.05 4.21
C ASP A 51 10.93 2.84 3.38
N LYS A 52 11.05 2.79 2.06
CA LYS A 52 10.11 3.44 1.13
C LYS A 52 8.71 2.82 1.21
N MET A 53 8.59 1.51 1.38
CA MET A 53 7.31 0.82 1.57
C MET A 53 6.65 1.25 2.86
N TYR A 54 7.40 1.29 3.97
CA TYR A 54 6.89 1.72 5.26
C TYR A 54 6.39 3.16 5.22
N ASP A 55 7.16 4.06 4.63
CA ASP A 55 6.77 5.46 4.42
C ASP A 55 5.52 5.59 3.52
N ARG A 56 5.42 4.77 2.47
CA ARG A 56 4.25 4.78 1.59
C ARG A 56 2.98 4.31 2.30
N VAL A 57 3.03 3.17 3.00
CA VAL A 57 1.91 2.64 3.77
C VAL A 57 1.49 3.65 4.84
N TYR A 58 2.47 4.26 5.51
CA TYR A 58 2.23 5.32 6.49
C TYR A 58 1.45 6.50 5.90
N LYS A 59 1.97 7.11 4.84
CA LYS A 59 1.35 8.28 4.21
C LYS A 59 -0.06 7.99 3.70
N CYS A 60 -0.30 6.77 3.18
CA CYS A 60 -1.65 6.36 2.81
C CYS A 60 -2.57 6.28 4.05
N GLY A 61 -2.10 5.72 5.15
CA GLY A 61 -2.84 5.63 6.40
C GLY A 61 -3.17 7.00 7.00
N GLU A 62 -2.23 7.93 6.98
CA GLU A 62 -2.42 9.31 7.44
C GLU A 62 -3.49 10.02 6.63
N LYS A 63 -3.38 9.97 5.30
CA LYS A 63 -4.37 10.59 4.41
C LYS A 63 -5.76 9.94 4.53
N ALA A 64 -5.81 8.63 4.77
CA ALA A 64 -7.07 7.93 5.02
C ALA A 64 -7.72 8.40 6.33
N GLN A 65 -6.93 8.52 7.40
CA GLN A 65 -7.40 9.01 8.69
C GLN A 65 -7.87 10.47 8.61
N GLU A 66 -7.09 11.35 8.00
CA GLU A 66 -7.44 12.77 7.77
C GLU A 66 -8.75 12.91 6.99
N GLY A 67 -8.95 12.05 5.97
CA GLY A 67 -10.14 12.04 5.13
C GLY A 67 -11.37 11.36 5.76
N GLY A 68 -11.25 10.80 6.97
CA GLY A 68 -12.32 10.05 7.62
C GLY A 68 -12.67 8.74 6.90
N TYR A 69 -11.70 8.12 6.24
CA TYR A 69 -11.83 6.80 5.62
C TYR A 69 -11.54 5.69 6.64
N LYS A 70 -12.27 4.59 6.53
CA LYS A 70 -12.07 3.41 7.39
C LYS A 70 -11.02 2.46 6.81
N TYR A 71 -10.81 2.51 5.50
CA TYR A 71 -9.93 1.59 4.78
C TYR A 71 -9.03 2.33 3.81
N PHE A 72 -7.82 1.80 3.63
CA PHE A 72 -6.97 2.15 2.52
C PHE A 72 -6.31 0.91 1.93
N ALA A 73 -5.83 1.01 0.69
CA ALA A 73 -5.09 -0.05 0.03
C ALA A 73 -4.00 0.50 -0.88
N LEU A 74 -2.96 -0.30 -1.07
CA LEU A 74 -1.88 -0.04 -2.02
C LEU A 74 -1.86 -1.18 -3.03
N ASP A 75 -2.07 -0.84 -4.30
CA ASP A 75 -1.91 -1.72 -5.45
C ASP A 75 -0.54 -1.53 -6.09
N ASP A 76 -0.11 -2.45 -6.94
CA ASP A 76 0.98 -2.25 -7.91
C ASP A 76 2.13 -1.32 -7.44
N CYS A 77 3.08 -1.84 -6.64
CA CYS A 77 4.32 -1.12 -6.36
C CYS A 77 5.11 -0.82 -7.63
N GLY A 78 4.72 -1.33 -8.80
CA GLY A 78 5.40 -1.16 -10.07
C GLY A 78 6.73 -1.86 -10.05
N ALA A 79 6.97 -2.85 -10.92
CA ALA A 79 8.35 -3.21 -11.21
C ALA A 79 9.06 -1.92 -11.66
N LYS A 80 10.28 -1.62 -11.17
CA LYS A 80 11.22 -0.82 -11.96
C LYS A 80 11.24 -1.52 -13.31
N LYS A 81 10.46 -1.03 -14.28
CA LYS A 81 10.63 -1.50 -15.64
C LYS A 81 12.06 -1.14 -15.93
N GLU A 82 12.89 -2.14 -16.17
CA GLU A 82 14.08 -1.98 -17.00
C GLU A 82 13.60 -1.53 -18.38
N ASN A 83 13.09 -0.30 -18.46
CA ASN A 83 12.59 0.26 -19.68
C ASN A 83 13.84 0.72 -20.42
N LEU A 84 14.15 -0.03 -21.46
CA LEU A 84 14.95 0.36 -22.64
C LEU A 84 14.50 1.70 -23.29
N PHE A 85 13.53 2.40 -22.70
CA PHE A 85 13.04 3.72 -23.05
C PHE A 85 13.02 4.61 -21.80
N ALA A 86 14.12 5.34 -21.57
CA ALA A 86 14.43 6.14 -20.38
C ALA A 86 13.46 7.31 -20.05
N ASN A 87 12.31 7.43 -20.71
CA ASN A 87 11.42 8.59 -20.61
C ASN A 87 10.01 8.29 -20.02
N GLN A 88 9.75 7.06 -19.56
CA GLN A 88 8.48 6.75 -18.88
C GLN A 88 8.62 7.04 -17.37
N LYS A 89 8.01 8.13 -16.90
CA LYS A 89 7.93 8.45 -15.47
C LYS A 89 7.42 7.23 -14.69
N ILE A 90 8.19 6.82 -13.67
CA ILE A 90 7.72 5.87 -12.66
C ILE A 90 6.49 6.52 -12.03
N GLN A 91 5.33 5.88 -12.16
CA GLN A 91 4.14 6.32 -11.43
C GLN A 91 4.11 5.58 -10.11
N PRO A 92 4.17 6.27 -8.97
CA PRO A 92 4.10 5.62 -7.68
C PRO A 92 2.73 4.97 -7.49
N SER A 93 2.70 3.80 -6.84
CA SER A 93 1.48 3.13 -6.37
C SER A 93 0.52 4.14 -5.72
N PRO A 94 -0.65 4.42 -6.31
CA PRO A 94 -1.61 5.33 -5.70
C PRO A 94 -2.22 4.75 -4.42
N CYS A 95 -2.52 5.60 -3.46
CA CYS A 95 -3.30 5.19 -2.30
C CYS A 95 -4.78 5.12 -2.71
N TRP A 96 -5.42 4.00 -2.44
CA TRP A 96 -6.86 3.83 -2.63
C TRP A 96 -7.55 3.84 -1.28
N MET A 97 -8.75 4.43 -1.18
CA MET A 97 -9.46 4.57 0.07
C MET A 97 -10.93 4.21 -0.06
N ALA A 98 -11.54 3.83 1.07
CA ALA A 98 -12.98 3.66 1.16
C ALA A 98 -13.49 3.91 2.58
N LYS A 99 -14.72 4.44 2.67
CA LYS A 99 -15.45 4.61 3.93
C LYS A 99 -16.09 3.31 4.41
N GLU A 100 -16.39 2.40 3.49
CA GLU A 100 -16.97 1.08 3.76
C GLU A 100 -16.11 -0.01 3.13
N SER A 101 -16.13 -1.21 3.72
CA SER A 101 -15.32 -2.34 3.25
C SER A 101 -15.99 -3.05 2.08
N SER A 102 -15.31 -3.09 0.94
CA SER A 102 -15.56 -4.12 -0.08
C SER A 102 -14.27 -4.80 -0.56
N VAL A 103 -13.17 -4.63 0.19
CA VAL A 103 -11.79 -5.02 -0.16
C VAL A 103 -11.66 -6.47 -0.61
N ASN A 104 -12.48 -7.36 -0.05
CA ASN A 104 -12.47 -8.80 -0.33
C ASN A 104 -13.40 -9.26 -1.46
N LYS A 105 -14.17 -8.37 -2.11
CA LYS A 105 -15.22 -8.76 -3.07
C LYS A 105 -14.73 -9.56 -4.28
N ASN A 106 -13.45 -9.41 -4.63
CA ASN A 106 -12.83 -10.11 -5.75
C ASN A 106 -12.05 -11.36 -5.32
N GLY A 107 -12.04 -11.69 -4.03
CA GLY A 107 -11.30 -12.79 -3.45
C GLY A 107 -9.85 -12.46 -3.07
N LEU A 108 -9.20 -13.42 -2.42
CA LEU A 108 -7.81 -13.33 -1.97
C LEU A 108 -6.83 -13.34 -3.15
N SER A 109 -5.71 -12.65 -2.97
CA SER A 109 -4.53 -12.72 -3.84
C SER A 109 -3.32 -13.14 -3.03
N ASP A 110 -2.34 -13.75 -3.69
CA ASP A 110 -1.04 -14.09 -3.14
C ASP A 110 0.09 -13.21 -3.69
N GLN A 111 -0.27 -12.18 -4.47
CA GLN A 111 0.67 -11.30 -5.16
C GLN A 111 0.94 -10.00 -4.40
N CYS A 112 0.84 -9.99 -3.08
CA CYS A 112 1.32 -8.88 -2.27
C CYS A 112 2.67 -9.26 -1.66
N VAL A 113 3.52 -8.26 -1.52
CA VAL A 113 4.88 -8.41 -0.99
C VAL A 113 5.09 -7.55 0.24
N THR A 114 6.05 -7.96 1.07
CA THR A 114 6.52 -7.35 2.31
C THR A 114 8.05 -7.41 2.33
N ASP A 115 8.67 -7.03 3.45
CA ASP A 115 10.10 -6.94 3.72
C ASP A 115 10.97 -7.85 2.83
N GLY A 116 11.94 -7.29 2.12
CA GLY A 116 12.79 -8.05 1.19
C GLY A 116 12.08 -8.64 -0.03
N MET A 117 10.94 -8.08 -0.44
CA MET A 117 10.07 -8.63 -1.50
C MET A 117 9.49 -10.03 -1.19
N GLU A 118 9.47 -10.43 0.08
CA GLU A 118 8.85 -11.68 0.50
C GLU A 118 7.33 -11.64 0.35
N LYS A 119 6.70 -12.82 0.33
CA LYS A 119 5.24 -12.92 0.26
C LYS A 119 4.59 -12.32 1.51
N CYS A 120 3.67 -11.39 1.31
CA CYS A 120 2.88 -10.82 2.40
C CYS A 120 2.01 -11.89 3.06
N THR A 121 2.01 -11.92 4.39
CA THR A 121 1.16 -12.80 5.21
C THR A 121 0.27 -11.97 6.13
N SER A 122 -0.66 -12.62 6.83
CA SER A 122 -1.47 -11.94 7.87
C SER A 122 -0.65 -11.43 9.06
N ALA A 123 0.59 -11.91 9.24
CA ALA A 123 1.51 -11.41 10.26
C ALA A 123 2.33 -10.20 9.79
N SER A 124 2.39 -9.96 8.48
CA SER A 124 3.15 -8.86 7.89
C SER A 124 2.47 -7.53 8.18
N LYS A 125 3.21 -6.61 8.80
CA LYS A 125 2.67 -5.30 9.18
C LYS A 125 2.44 -4.40 7.97
N ASN A 126 3.42 -4.33 7.08
CA ASN A 126 3.43 -3.47 5.90
C ASN A 126 3.63 -4.31 4.65
N CYS A 127 2.78 -4.08 3.67
CA CYS A 127 2.72 -4.81 2.43
C CYS A 127 2.14 -3.94 1.31
N VAL A 128 2.39 -4.37 0.08
CA VAL A 128 1.89 -3.72 -1.13
C VAL A 128 1.58 -4.77 -2.20
N GLY A 129 0.62 -4.49 -3.08
CA GLY A 129 0.43 -5.31 -4.27
C GLY A 129 1.67 -5.28 -5.17
N ALA A 130 2.18 -6.43 -5.58
CA ALA A 130 3.30 -6.53 -6.53
C ALA A 130 2.85 -6.48 -8.00
N SER A 131 1.55 -6.37 -8.25
CA SER A 131 0.97 -6.36 -9.59
C SER A 131 -0.26 -5.46 -9.66
N LYS A 132 -0.67 -5.12 -10.88
CA LYS A 132 -1.96 -4.50 -11.21
C LYS A 132 -3.18 -5.37 -10.93
N GLN A 133 -3.02 -6.56 -10.36
CA GLN A 133 -4.15 -7.43 -10.06
C GLN A 133 -4.25 -7.71 -8.57
N ALA A 134 -3.43 -7.05 -7.75
CA ALA A 134 -3.40 -7.24 -6.32
C ALA A 134 -3.31 -5.91 -5.58
N MET A 135 -4.01 -5.84 -4.46
CA MET A 135 -3.88 -4.76 -3.50
C MET A 135 -3.69 -5.34 -2.10
N CYS A 136 -2.84 -4.71 -1.31
CA CYS A 136 -2.84 -4.94 0.13
C CYS A 136 -3.74 -3.91 0.79
N ALA A 137 -4.72 -4.39 1.55
CA ALA A 137 -5.71 -3.54 2.22
C ALA A 137 -5.44 -3.43 3.72
N TYR A 138 -5.85 -2.30 4.28
CA TYR A 138 -5.68 -1.94 5.66
C TYR A 138 -6.97 -1.34 6.23
N ASN A 139 -7.21 -1.54 7.52
CA ASN A 139 -8.23 -0.82 8.26
C ASN A 139 -7.58 0.24 9.17
N ILE A 140 -8.14 1.45 9.20
CA ILE A 140 -7.78 2.45 10.18
C ILE A 140 -8.36 2.02 11.54
N VAL A 141 -7.50 1.94 12.55
CA VAL A 141 -7.90 1.69 13.93
C VAL A 141 -8.10 3.04 14.58
N GLU A 142 -9.37 3.41 14.77
CA GLU A 142 -9.70 4.60 15.55
C GLU A 142 -9.18 4.44 16.97
N ARG A 143 -8.31 5.36 17.43
CA ARG A 143 -8.04 5.46 18.85
C ARG A 143 -9.29 6.02 19.52
N PRO A 144 -9.74 5.46 20.66
CA PRO A 144 -10.80 6.09 21.44
C PRO A 144 -10.36 7.54 21.70
N LYS A 145 -11.19 8.50 21.30
CA LYS A 145 -11.02 9.88 21.75
C LYS A 145 -11.26 9.86 23.24
N TYR A 146 -10.19 9.79 24.05
CA TYR A 146 -10.31 10.11 25.47
C TYR A 146 -10.85 11.54 25.53
N GLY A 147 -12.07 11.65 26.05
CA GLY A 147 -12.86 12.88 26.07
C GLY A 147 -12.06 14.04 26.66
N LYS A 148 -12.06 15.17 25.96
CA LYS A 148 -11.84 16.48 26.55
C LYS A 148 -13.19 17.02 27.00
#